data_AF-A0A7V4AVV1-F1
#
_entry.id   AF-A0A7V4AVV1-F1
#
_cell.length_a   1.000
_cell.length_b   1.000
_cell.length_c   1.000
_cell.angle_alpha   90.00
_cell.angle_beta   90.00
_cell.angle_gamma   90.00
#
_symmetry.space_group_name_H-M   'P 1'
#
loop_
_entity.id
_entity.type
_entity.pdbx_description
1 polymer ?
#
loop_
_entity_poly.entity_id
_entity_poly.type
_entity_poly.pdbx_seq_one_letter_code
_entity_poly.pdbx_strand_id
1 'polypeptide(L)'
;MSTGSKMQANYLTGPALRLFLAAACGAAALIAGGVYLEEQLLYIAAAGVLALAVAAYMSCRVSADAAMREKTETEANTMDLAMGISEIFEALSQVTATGDLGIRAPRSQSQEMLARLSDMLNTMLENLQHGVSQTDAEHAYVRGRVDHLLEVMNKVEQGDLDVRADIVKPDDEMGRLCRGVNDMIQELQETRAESDAANMDMALSLSKTFEALRAVSDGDLTQTLEPDSSNELFMKLAEVVNFTIENLRGLISKMNDAITHIRRFTGDFQITTEQVRRGASQIAESVHDMAKGSEAQNSSVQATSAVLDSLLKTIDQIAKGAQEQAQGVEQTSQIVNGMSATIEGTVVMSKGERSTEPFVAVRDAIRRLLMAPTCSSGDDAQPTK
;
A
#
# COMPACT_ATOMS: atom_id res chain seq x y z
N MET A 1 36.88 -46.13 -71.99
CA MET A 1 37.43 -45.73 -73.30
C MET A 1 38.70 -46.51 -73.53
N SER A 2 38.64 -47.48 -74.44
CA SER A 2 39.72 -48.38 -74.82
C SER A 2 40.56 -47.70 -75.89
N THR A 3 41.76 -47.25 -75.54
CA THR A 3 42.78 -46.79 -76.48
C THR A 3 44.13 -47.23 -75.95
N GLY A 4 44.66 -48.33 -76.50
CA GLY A 4 45.97 -48.83 -76.10
C GLY A 4 46.33 -50.21 -76.66
N SER A 5 45.93 -50.52 -77.89
CA SER A 5 46.49 -51.68 -78.62
C SER A 5 46.81 -51.28 -80.05
N LYS A 6 47.92 -50.56 -80.18
CA LYS A 6 48.68 -50.41 -81.42
C LYS A 6 50.16 -50.41 -81.04
N MET A 7 50.66 -51.56 -80.57
CA MET A 7 52.10 -51.80 -80.53
C MET A 7 52.48 -52.59 -81.76
N GLN A 8 53.16 -51.88 -82.65
CA GLN A 8 53.52 -52.28 -83.99
C GLN A 8 54.43 -53.52 -83.97
N ALA A 9 54.04 -54.53 -84.74
CA ALA A 9 54.97 -55.51 -85.28
C ALA A 9 55.88 -54.79 -86.29
N ASN A 10 57.01 -54.25 -85.80
CA ASN A 10 58.07 -53.69 -86.64
C ASN A 10 59.45 -53.96 -86.04
N TYR A 11 59.67 -55.19 -85.57
CA TYR A 11 60.96 -55.67 -85.07
C TYR A 11 61.78 -56.28 -86.20
N LEU A 12 62.20 -55.43 -87.14
CA LEU A 12 63.22 -55.74 -88.15
C LEU A 12 63.87 -54.43 -88.60
N THR A 13 64.31 -53.60 -87.65
CA THR A 13 64.95 -52.32 -87.96
C THR A 13 66.35 -52.23 -87.37
N GLY A 14 67.30 -51.92 -88.26
CA GLY A 14 68.61 -51.37 -87.92
C GLY A 14 69.77 -52.36 -88.04
N PRO A 15 70.24 -53.00 -86.94
CA PRO A 15 71.53 -53.68 -86.93
C PRO A 15 71.47 -55.08 -87.56
N ALA A 16 70.41 -55.86 -87.33
CA ALA A 16 70.32 -57.24 -87.85
C ALA A 16 70.23 -57.29 -89.38
N LEU A 17 69.43 -56.39 -90.00
CA LEU A 17 69.32 -56.28 -91.45
C LEU A 17 70.62 -55.77 -92.09
N ARG A 18 71.34 -54.85 -91.43
CA ARG A 18 72.66 -54.36 -91.89
C ARG A 18 73.73 -55.43 -91.81
N LEU A 19 73.73 -56.26 -90.75
CA LEU A 19 74.66 -57.39 -90.65
C LEU A 19 74.37 -58.46 -91.71
N PHE A 20 73.09 -58.72 -92.00
CA PHE A 20 72.67 -59.66 -93.04
C PHE A 20 73.06 -59.17 -94.46
N LEU A 21 72.85 -57.87 -94.75
CA LEU A 21 73.29 -57.25 -96.01
C LEU A 21 74.82 -57.22 -96.13
N ALA A 22 75.56 -56.94 -95.06
CA ALA A 22 77.02 -56.93 -95.07
C ALA A 22 77.61 -58.34 -95.27
N ALA A 23 77.05 -59.37 -94.60
CA ALA A 23 77.48 -60.75 -94.75
C ALA A 23 77.14 -61.33 -96.13
N ALA A 24 75.94 -61.01 -96.68
CA ALA A 24 75.57 -61.38 -98.04
C ALA A 24 76.45 -60.70 -99.10
N CYS A 25 76.86 -59.46 -98.86
CA CYS A 25 77.76 -58.72 -99.76
C CYS A 25 79.20 -59.26 -99.70
N GLY A 26 79.69 -59.66 -98.52
CA GLY A 26 80.99 -60.34 -98.37
C GLY A 26 81.05 -61.71 -99.04
N ALA A 27 79.98 -62.50 -98.98
CA ALA A 27 79.88 -63.79 -99.66
C ALA A 27 79.82 -63.64 -101.19
N ALA A 28 79.11 -62.63 -101.71
CA ALA A 28 79.05 -62.36 -103.15
C ALA A 28 80.38 -61.86 -103.73
N ALA A 29 81.16 -61.09 -102.97
CA ALA A 29 82.49 -60.63 -103.39
C ALA A 29 83.54 -61.76 -103.47
N LEU A 30 83.41 -62.79 -102.61
CA LEU A 30 84.30 -63.96 -102.59
C LEU A 30 83.99 -64.99 -103.70
N ILE A 31 82.77 -65.01 -104.24
CA ILE A 31 82.37 -65.91 -105.34
C ILE A 31 82.78 -65.34 -106.71
N ALA A 32 82.98 -64.01 -106.83
CA ALA A 32 83.33 -63.35 -108.09
C ALA A 32 84.84 -63.38 -108.44
N GLY A 33 85.73 -63.66 -107.48
CA GLY A 33 87.16 -63.84 -107.70
C GLY A 33 87.50 -65.31 -107.85
N GLY A 34 87.36 -65.86 -109.06
CA GLY A 34 87.62 -67.27 -109.34
C GLY A 34 89.01 -67.75 -108.89
N VAL A 35 89.09 -69.06 -108.61
CA VAL A 35 90.21 -69.88 -108.10
C VAL A 35 90.13 -70.16 -106.60
N TYR A 36 89.36 -71.19 -106.17
CA TYR A 36 89.67 -71.99 -104.97
C TYR A 36 89.09 -73.42 -105.07
N LEU A 37 89.86 -74.40 -104.59
CA LEU A 37 89.56 -75.85 -104.53
C LEU A 37 88.39 -76.16 -103.55
N GLU A 38 87.65 -77.24 -103.83
CA GLU A 38 86.41 -77.70 -103.14
C GLU A 38 86.46 -77.80 -101.59
N GLU A 39 87.63 -77.85 -100.94
CA GLU A 39 87.72 -77.94 -99.47
C GLU A 39 87.63 -76.59 -98.73
N GLN A 40 87.92 -75.44 -99.36
CA GLN A 40 87.90 -74.15 -98.65
C GLN A 40 86.50 -73.52 -98.55
N LEU A 41 85.57 -73.90 -99.44
CA LEU A 41 84.19 -73.40 -99.43
C LEU A 41 83.43 -73.87 -98.17
N LEU A 42 83.72 -75.10 -97.71
CA LEU A 42 83.08 -75.69 -96.52
C LEU A 42 83.50 -74.99 -95.22
N TYR A 43 84.76 -74.55 -95.14
CA TYR A 43 85.29 -73.85 -93.95
C TYR A 43 84.75 -72.42 -93.84
N ILE A 44 84.63 -71.71 -94.96
CA ILE A 44 84.04 -70.36 -94.99
C ILE A 44 82.53 -70.43 -94.74
N ALA A 45 81.83 -71.43 -95.28
CA ALA A 45 80.42 -71.67 -94.97
C ALA A 45 80.22 -72.03 -93.48
N ALA A 46 81.06 -72.89 -92.91
CA ALA A 46 81.00 -73.25 -91.49
C ALA A 46 81.31 -72.05 -90.57
N ALA A 47 82.32 -71.23 -90.89
CA ALA A 47 82.63 -70.01 -90.15
C ALA A 47 81.52 -68.95 -90.25
N GLY A 48 80.89 -68.81 -91.42
CA GLY A 48 79.74 -67.93 -91.62
C GLY A 48 78.51 -68.38 -90.82
N VAL A 49 78.22 -69.68 -90.77
CA VAL A 49 77.13 -70.24 -89.95
C VAL A 49 77.42 -70.09 -88.46
N LEU A 50 78.67 -70.30 -88.01
CA LEU A 50 79.04 -70.11 -86.61
C LEU A 50 78.97 -68.63 -86.19
N ALA A 51 79.38 -67.70 -87.06
CA ALA A 51 79.25 -66.27 -86.83
C ALA A 51 77.77 -65.82 -86.79
N LEU A 52 76.92 -66.37 -87.66
CA LEU A 52 75.47 -66.16 -87.61
C LEU A 52 74.84 -66.72 -86.33
N ALA A 53 75.28 -67.89 -85.87
CA ALA A 53 74.81 -68.49 -84.62
C ALA A 53 75.24 -67.67 -83.40
N VAL A 54 76.48 -67.17 -83.35
CA VAL A 54 76.96 -66.31 -82.27
C VAL A 54 76.28 -64.94 -82.30
N ALA A 55 76.07 -64.34 -83.49
CA ALA A 55 75.35 -63.08 -83.62
C ALA A 55 73.87 -63.23 -83.22
N ALA A 56 73.21 -64.33 -83.61
CA ALA A 56 71.85 -64.64 -83.19
C ALA A 56 71.76 -64.87 -81.67
N TYR A 57 72.72 -65.60 -81.08
CA TYR A 57 72.80 -65.83 -79.64
C TYR A 57 73.02 -64.54 -78.85
N MET A 58 73.95 -63.68 -79.27
CA MET A 58 74.20 -62.39 -78.63
C MET A 58 73.02 -61.42 -78.79
N SER A 59 72.38 -61.41 -79.96
CA SER A 59 71.18 -60.58 -80.18
C SER A 59 69.99 -61.06 -79.34
N CYS A 60 69.82 -62.39 -79.21
CA CYS A 60 68.80 -62.99 -78.35
C CYS A 60 69.07 -62.71 -76.88
N ARG A 61 70.34 -62.80 -76.44
CA ARG A 61 70.75 -62.52 -75.07
C ARG A 61 70.60 -61.03 -74.70
N VAL A 62 70.96 -60.12 -75.60
CA VAL A 62 70.72 -58.67 -75.41
C VAL A 62 69.23 -58.36 -75.36
N SER A 63 68.40 -58.99 -76.21
CA SER A 63 66.95 -58.84 -76.15
C SER A 63 66.34 -59.44 -74.88
N ALA A 64 66.89 -60.55 -74.38
CA ALA A 64 66.45 -61.18 -73.14
C ALA A 64 66.83 -60.34 -71.92
N ASP A 65 68.06 -59.80 -71.87
CA ASP A 65 68.51 -58.90 -70.81
C ASP A 65 67.75 -57.56 -70.83
N ALA A 66 67.39 -57.04 -72.02
CA ALA A 66 66.56 -55.84 -72.16
C ALA A 66 65.11 -56.11 -71.70
N ALA A 67 64.51 -57.23 -72.10
CA ALA A 67 63.16 -57.61 -71.67
C ALA A 67 63.09 -57.94 -70.17
N MET A 68 64.15 -58.53 -69.59
CA MET A 68 64.22 -58.77 -68.15
C MET A 68 64.35 -57.46 -67.37
N ARG A 69 65.15 -56.50 -67.86
CA ARG A 69 65.26 -55.16 -67.25
C ARG A 69 63.95 -54.39 -67.32
N GLU A 70 63.30 -54.35 -68.49
CA GLU A 70 61.99 -53.70 -68.66
C GLU A 70 60.92 -54.34 -67.78
N LYS A 71 60.93 -55.68 -67.63
CA LYS A 71 60.03 -56.39 -66.71
C LYS A 71 60.33 -56.08 -65.24
N THR A 72 61.60 -56.06 -64.81
CA THR A 72 61.95 -55.72 -63.42
C THR A 72 61.69 -54.25 -63.10
N GLU A 73 61.87 -53.35 -64.06
CA GLU A 73 61.62 -51.91 -63.91
C GLU A 73 60.12 -51.61 -63.88
N THR A 74 59.32 -52.31 -64.69
CA THR A 74 57.85 -52.23 -64.60
C THR A 74 57.31 -52.84 -63.32
N GLU A 75 57.82 -54.00 -62.88
CA GLU A 75 57.46 -54.61 -61.59
C GLU A 75 57.82 -53.70 -60.41
N ALA A 76 59.03 -53.11 -60.41
CA ALA A 76 59.45 -52.14 -59.39
C ALA A 76 58.57 -50.87 -59.40
N ASN A 77 58.29 -50.30 -60.57
CA ASN A 77 57.41 -49.13 -60.69
C ASN A 77 55.97 -49.42 -60.25
N THR A 78 55.45 -50.63 -60.53
CA THR A 78 54.11 -51.03 -60.05
C THR A 78 54.07 -51.28 -58.55
N MET A 79 55.16 -51.80 -57.97
CA MET A 79 55.28 -52.04 -56.54
C MET A 79 55.43 -50.73 -55.76
N ASP A 80 56.24 -49.79 -56.25
CA ASP A 80 56.35 -48.43 -55.73
C ASP A 80 55.01 -47.68 -55.81
N LEU A 81 54.26 -47.85 -56.90
CA LEU A 81 52.92 -47.27 -57.05
C LEU A 81 51.92 -47.86 -56.05
N ALA A 82 51.89 -49.19 -55.90
CA ALA A 82 50.99 -49.87 -54.98
C ALA A 82 51.30 -49.55 -53.51
N MET A 83 52.60 -49.47 -53.16
CA MET A 83 53.06 -49.11 -51.83
C MET A 83 52.74 -47.66 -51.51
N GLY A 84 53.06 -46.73 -52.42
CA GLY A 84 52.75 -45.31 -52.21
C GLY A 84 51.25 -45.00 -52.15
N ILE A 85 50.40 -45.71 -52.91
CA ILE A 85 48.93 -45.59 -52.76
C ILE A 85 48.48 -46.13 -51.39
N SER A 86 49.06 -47.25 -50.94
CA SER A 86 48.70 -47.85 -49.65
C SER A 86 49.09 -46.94 -48.48
N GLU A 87 50.27 -46.32 -48.52
CA GLU A 87 50.73 -45.36 -47.51
C GLU A 87 49.84 -44.11 -47.45
N ILE A 88 49.44 -43.58 -48.61
CA ILE A 88 48.50 -42.45 -48.67
C ILE A 88 47.13 -42.86 -48.11
N PHE A 89 46.66 -44.06 -48.41
CA PHE A 89 45.38 -44.57 -47.90
C PHE A 89 45.43 -44.88 -46.40
N GLU A 90 46.57 -45.37 -45.89
CA GLU A 90 46.80 -45.61 -44.47
C GLU A 90 46.79 -44.28 -43.70
N ALA A 91 47.45 -43.24 -44.22
CA ALA A 91 47.38 -41.90 -43.65
C ALA A 91 45.92 -41.38 -43.59
N LEU A 92 45.13 -41.56 -44.65
CA LEU A 92 43.69 -41.20 -44.65
C LEU A 92 42.87 -42.04 -43.67
N SER A 93 43.11 -43.34 -43.61
CA SER A 93 42.42 -44.25 -42.69
C SER A 93 42.71 -43.86 -41.25
N GLN A 94 43.94 -43.45 -40.94
CA GLN A 94 44.32 -43.06 -39.60
C GLN A 94 43.71 -41.70 -39.21
N VAL A 95 43.70 -40.71 -40.12
CA VAL A 95 43.00 -39.42 -39.91
C VAL A 95 41.51 -39.64 -39.66
N THR A 96 40.84 -40.49 -40.45
CA THR A 96 39.40 -40.74 -40.34
C THR A 96 39.02 -41.57 -39.11
N ALA A 97 39.90 -42.46 -38.64
CA ALA A 97 39.66 -43.27 -37.45
C ALA A 97 39.92 -42.51 -36.13
N THR A 98 40.96 -41.66 -36.10
CA THR A 98 41.42 -40.99 -34.87
C THR A 98 40.99 -39.54 -34.78
N GLY A 99 40.69 -38.88 -35.90
CA GLY A 99 40.50 -37.44 -35.98
C GLY A 99 41.80 -36.63 -35.91
N ASP A 100 42.97 -37.29 -35.89
CA ASP A 100 44.27 -36.61 -35.84
C ASP A 100 44.64 -36.03 -37.20
N LEU A 101 44.46 -34.73 -37.35
CA LEU A 101 44.83 -33.98 -38.56
C LEU A 101 46.34 -33.64 -38.62
N GLY A 102 47.13 -34.03 -37.62
CA GLY A 102 48.59 -33.91 -37.62
C GLY A 102 49.31 -34.96 -38.47
N ILE A 103 48.61 -36.02 -38.87
CA ILE A 103 49.13 -37.08 -39.73
C ILE A 103 49.47 -36.48 -41.11
N ARG A 104 50.57 -36.94 -41.70
CA ARG A 104 51.03 -36.51 -43.04
C ARG A 104 51.33 -37.73 -43.88
N ALA A 105 50.83 -37.74 -45.12
CA ALA A 105 51.19 -38.77 -46.06
C ALA A 105 52.66 -38.59 -46.48
N PRO A 106 53.46 -39.67 -46.52
CA PRO A 106 54.85 -39.62 -46.96
C PRO A 106 54.93 -39.30 -48.46
N ARG A 107 55.90 -38.45 -48.81
CA ARG A 107 56.09 -38.01 -50.19
C ARG A 107 56.88 -39.05 -50.99
N SER A 108 56.28 -39.60 -52.04
CA SER A 108 56.97 -40.52 -52.95
C SER A 108 58.12 -39.80 -53.69
N GLN A 109 59.31 -40.41 -53.69
CA GLN A 109 60.49 -39.89 -54.41
C GLN A 109 60.57 -40.42 -55.86
N SER A 110 59.93 -41.56 -56.14
CA SER A 110 59.99 -42.25 -57.43
C SER A 110 58.87 -41.83 -58.39
N GLN A 111 57.72 -41.39 -57.89
CA GLN A 111 56.50 -41.17 -58.68
C GLN A 111 55.95 -39.75 -58.50
N GLU A 112 56.06 -38.91 -59.54
CA GLU A 112 55.61 -37.51 -59.49
C GLU A 112 54.10 -37.38 -59.22
N MET A 113 53.28 -38.26 -59.79
CA MET A 113 51.82 -38.24 -59.59
C MET A 113 51.44 -38.53 -58.13
N LEU A 114 52.14 -39.48 -57.48
CA LEU A 114 51.95 -39.78 -56.07
C LEU A 114 52.47 -38.65 -55.16
N ALA A 115 53.60 -38.04 -55.53
CA ALA A 115 54.10 -36.86 -54.81
C ALA A 115 53.08 -35.71 -54.84
N ARG A 116 52.47 -35.42 -56.00
CA ARG A 116 51.41 -34.41 -56.12
C ARG A 116 50.15 -34.76 -55.31
N LEU A 117 49.75 -36.04 -55.29
CA LEU A 117 48.62 -36.51 -54.50
C LEU A 117 48.87 -36.35 -53.00
N SER A 118 50.07 -36.71 -52.53
CA SER A 118 50.51 -36.50 -51.16
C SER A 118 50.55 -35.01 -50.79
N ASP A 119 51.07 -34.15 -51.67
CA ASP A 119 51.14 -32.70 -51.43
C ASP A 119 49.73 -32.08 -51.32
N MET A 120 48.80 -32.48 -52.20
CA MET A 120 47.40 -32.02 -52.15
C MET A 120 46.67 -32.49 -50.89
N LEU A 121 46.88 -33.74 -50.48
CA LEU A 121 46.30 -34.29 -49.26
C LEU A 121 46.87 -33.62 -48.01
N ASN A 122 48.18 -33.42 -47.94
CA ASN A 122 48.81 -32.72 -46.83
C ASN A 122 48.31 -31.26 -46.73
N THR A 123 48.10 -30.58 -47.87
CA THR A 123 47.50 -29.24 -47.92
C THR A 123 46.04 -29.25 -47.43
N MET A 124 45.26 -30.27 -47.81
CA MET A 124 43.89 -30.44 -47.32
C MET A 124 43.86 -30.67 -45.80
N LEU A 125 44.74 -31.52 -45.28
CA LEU A 125 44.86 -31.78 -43.85
C LEU A 125 45.29 -30.53 -43.08
N GLU A 126 46.21 -29.72 -43.63
CA GLU A 126 46.63 -28.45 -43.04
C GLU A 126 45.48 -27.43 -43.00
N ASN A 127 44.72 -27.28 -44.09
CA ASN A 127 43.54 -26.42 -44.12
C ASN A 127 42.46 -26.89 -43.15
N LEU A 128 42.23 -28.21 -43.05
CA LEU A 128 41.30 -28.79 -42.08
C LEU A 128 41.77 -28.57 -40.65
N GLN A 129 43.06 -28.75 -40.38
CA GLN A 129 43.65 -28.55 -39.05
C GLN A 129 43.52 -27.09 -38.62
N HIS A 130 43.78 -26.16 -39.54
CA HIS A 130 43.57 -24.74 -39.30
C HIS A 130 42.08 -24.43 -39.03
N GLY A 131 41.18 -24.98 -39.84
CA GLY A 131 39.72 -24.82 -39.65
C GLY A 131 39.23 -25.35 -38.30
N VAL A 132 39.64 -26.57 -37.92
CA VAL A 132 39.28 -27.16 -36.61
C VAL A 132 39.84 -26.34 -35.46
N SER A 133 41.10 -25.92 -35.54
CA SER A 133 41.72 -25.08 -34.50
C SER A 133 41.03 -23.72 -34.37
N GLN A 134 40.59 -23.12 -35.48
CA GLN A 134 39.82 -21.89 -35.47
C GLN A 134 38.44 -22.10 -34.84
N THR A 135 37.73 -23.18 -35.20
CA THR A 135 36.43 -23.49 -34.60
C THR A 135 36.55 -23.77 -33.10
N ASP A 136 37.58 -24.49 -32.65
CA ASP A 136 37.80 -24.74 -31.22
C ASP A 136 38.03 -23.45 -30.45
N ALA A 137 38.79 -22.51 -31.02
CA ALA A 137 39.02 -21.19 -30.43
C ALA A 137 37.73 -20.36 -30.36
N GLU A 138 36.91 -20.37 -31.41
CA GLU A 138 35.61 -19.67 -31.44
C GLU A 138 34.62 -20.28 -30.42
N HIS A 139 34.53 -21.61 -30.35
CA HIS A 139 33.68 -22.30 -29.37
C HIS A 139 34.15 -22.06 -27.93
N ALA A 140 35.45 -22.08 -27.67
CA ALA A 140 36.01 -21.76 -26.35
C ALA A 140 35.71 -20.31 -25.94
N TYR A 141 35.84 -19.38 -26.89
CA TYR A 141 35.47 -17.97 -26.70
C TYR A 141 34.00 -17.83 -26.33
N VAL A 142 33.07 -18.38 -27.14
CA VAL A 142 31.63 -18.28 -26.88
C VAL A 142 31.28 -18.91 -25.54
N ARG A 143 31.80 -20.11 -25.21
CA ARG A 143 31.55 -20.77 -23.93
C ARG A 143 31.98 -19.89 -22.75
N GLY A 144 33.20 -19.37 -22.76
CA GLY A 144 33.70 -18.51 -21.68
C GLY A 144 32.99 -17.16 -21.57
N ARG A 145 32.32 -16.69 -22.64
CA ARG A 145 31.45 -15.49 -22.59
C ARG A 145 30.06 -15.79 -22.07
N VAL A 146 29.48 -16.95 -22.41
CA VAL A 146 28.22 -17.40 -21.82
C VAL A 146 28.38 -17.61 -20.32
N ASP A 147 29.45 -18.27 -19.87
CA ASP A 147 29.71 -18.49 -18.43
C ASP A 147 29.84 -17.15 -17.68
N HIS A 148 30.53 -16.17 -18.25
CA HIS A 148 30.65 -14.81 -17.68
C HIS A 148 29.31 -14.09 -17.61
N LEU A 149 28.50 -14.16 -18.67
CA LEU A 149 27.17 -13.54 -18.67
C LEU A 149 26.27 -14.18 -17.62
N LEU A 150 26.31 -15.51 -17.45
CA LEU A 150 25.57 -16.21 -16.40
C LEU A 150 26.04 -15.77 -15.00
N GLU A 151 27.34 -15.57 -14.80
CA GLU A 151 27.85 -15.03 -13.53
C GLU A 151 27.32 -13.61 -13.25
N VAL A 152 27.35 -12.72 -14.25
CA VAL A 152 26.81 -11.35 -14.12
C VAL A 152 25.31 -11.39 -13.82
N MET A 153 24.54 -12.19 -14.56
CA MET A 153 23.10 -12.35 -14.33
C MET A 153 22.78 -12.83 -12.91
N ASN A 154 23.55 -13.79 -12.39
CA ASN A 154 23.37 -14.27 -11.01
C ASN A 154 23.64 -13.17 -9.96
N LYS A 155 24.60 -12.27 -10.21
CA LYS A 155 24.87 -11.12 -9.31
C LYS A 155 23.75 -10.08 -9.38
N VAL A 156 23.25 -9.80 -10.58
CA VAL A 156 22.11 -8.91 -10.81
C VAL A 156 20.85 -9.45 -10.12
N GLU A 157 20.59 -10.76 -10.19
CA GLU A 157 19.49 -11.40 -9.48
C GLU A 157 19.60 -11.26 -7.95
N GLN A 158 20.82 -11.26 -7.42
CA GLN A 158 21.10 -11.02 -5.99
C GLN A 158 20.98 -9.54 -5.60
N GLY A 159 20.69 -8.66 -6.55
CA GLY A 159 20.52 -7.22 -6.32
C GLY A 159 21.82 -6.40 -6.36
N ASP A 160 22.94 -7.00 -6.77
CA ASP A 160 24.17 -6.29 -7.11
C ASP A 160 24.04 -5.77 -8.55
N LEU A 161 23.75 -4.48 -8.67
CA LEU A 161 23.59 -3.83 -9.96
C LEU A 161 24.84 -3.04 -10.40
N ASP A 162 25.92 -3.03 -9.61
CA ASP A 162 27.16 -2.33 -9.95
C ASP A 162 28.05 -3.14 -10.90
N VAL A 163 27.73 -4.43 -11.06
CA VAL A 163 28.41 -5.34 -11.99
C VAL A 163 28.12 -4.99 -13.44
N ARG A 164 29.09 -5.27 -14.32
CA ARG A 164 28.94 -5.12 -15.77
C ARG A 164 29.50 -6.33 -16.49
N ALA A 165 28.89 -6.66 -17.61
CA ALA A 165 29.40 -7.65 -18.55
C ALA A 165 30.57 -7.07 -19.34
N ASP A 166 31.68 -7.80 -19.37
CA ASP A 166 32.91 -7.39 -20.03
C ASP A 166 32.82 -7.59 -21.55
N ILE A 167 32.95 -6.50 -22.29
CA ILE A 167 32.92 -6.50 -23.76
C ILE A 167 34.34 -6.71 -24.28
N VAL A 168 34.65 -7.92 -24.74
CA VAL A 168 35.96 -8.26 -25.31
C VAL A 168 36.00 -7.92 -26.81
N LYS A 169 34.99 -8.35 -27.57
CA LYS A 169 34.83 -8.02 -29.00
C LYS A 169 33.53 -7.23 -29.17
N PRO A 170 33.59 -5.93 -29.50
CA PRO A 170 32.37 -5.12 -29.63
C PRO A 170 31.49 -5.50 -30.82
N ASP A 171 32.08 -6.03 -31.89
CA ASP A 171 31.43 -6.16 -33.20
C ASP A 171 30.72 -7.51 -33.40
N ASP A 172 30.89 -8.46 -32.48
CA ASP A 172 30.24 -9.78 -32.55
C ASP A 172 28.91 -9.85 -31.78
N GLU A 173 28.21 -10.98 -31.92
CA GLU A 173 26.94 -11.24 -31.25
C GLU A 173 27.09 -11.21 -29.73
N MET A 174 28.21 -11.71 -29.19
CA MET A 174 28.45 -11.72 -27.74
C MET A 174 28.66 -10.32 -27.19
N GLY A 175 29.36 -9.44 -27.91
CA GLY A 175 29.55 -8.04 -27.56
C GLY A 175 28.24 -7.26 -27.60
N ARG A 176 27.37 -7.55 -28.58
CA ARG A 176 26.01 -6.99 -28.63
C ARG A 176 25.16 -7.44 -27.44
N LEU A 177 25.23 -8.71 -27.06
CA LEU A 177 24.54 -9.23 -25.87
C LEU A 177 25.06 -8.59 -24.57
N CYS A 178 26.38 -8.44 -24.43
CA CYS A 178 26.97 -7.78 -23.27
C CYS A 178 26.53 -6.32 -23.16
N ARG A 179 26.40 -5.59 -24.28
CA ARG A 179 25.82 -4.24 -24.28
C ARG A 179 24.36 -4.23 -23.82
N GLY A 180 23.51 -5.07 -24.41
CA GLY A 180 22.10 -5.13 -24.02
C GLY A 180 21.90 -5.52 -22.54
N VAL A 181 22.77 -6.38 -22.01
CA VAL A 181 22.81 -6.69 -20.57
C VAL A 181 23.22 -5.47 -19.75
N ASN A 182 24.26 -4.74 -20.14
CA ASN A 182 24.71 -3.56 -19.42
C ASN A 182 23.64 -2.44 -19.45
N ASP A 183 22.97 -2.26 -20.58
CA ASP A 183 21.86 -1.32 -20.73
C ASP A 183 20.69 -1.71 -19.80
N MET A 184 20.31 -2.99 -19.77
CA MET A 184 19.31 -3.50 -18.83
C MET A 184 19.71 -3.26 -17.36
N ILE A 185 20.96 -3.52 -16.99
CA ILE A 185 21.45 -3.28 -15.63
C ILE A 185 21.37 -1.78 -15.29
N GLN A 186 21.71 -0.90 -16.24
CA GLN A 186 21.59 0.54 -16.07
C GLN A 186 20.13 0.98 -15.86
N GLU A 187 19.20 0.51 -16.69
CA GLU A 187 17.76 0.80 -16.52
C GLU A 187 17.24 0.32 -15.15
N LEU A 188 17.69 -0.86 -14.69
CA LEU A 188 17.35 -1.38 -13.37
C LEU A 188 17.93 -0.52 -12.24
N GLN A 189 19.16 -0.02 -12.39
CA GLN A 189 19.77 0.89 -11.41
C GLN A 189 19.00 2.21 -11.33
N GLU A 190 18.67 2.80 -12.48
CA GLU A 190 17.90 4.06 -12.55
C GLU A 190 16.52 3.86 -11.91
N THR A 191 15.81 2.78 -12.28
CA THR A 191 14.50 2.44 -11.69
C THR A 191 14.59 2.23 -10.17
N ARG A 192 15.65 1.57 -9.68
CA ARG A 192 15.87 1.38 -8.24
C ARG A 192 16.15 2.70 -7.53
N ALA A 193 17.00 3.55 -8.12
CA ALA A 193 17.30 4.87 -7.56
C ALA A 193 16.07 5.76 -7.49
N GLU A 194 15.23 5.74 -8.54
CA GLU A 194 13.94 6.43 -8.55
C GLU A 194 12.98 5.88 -7.48
N SER A 195 12.89 4.56 -7.36
CA SER A 195 12.06 3.92 -6.33
C SER A 195 12.55 4.23 -4.92
N ASP A 196 13.87 4.24 -4.68
CA ASP A 196 14.46 4.54 -3.38
C ASP A 196 14.25 6.03 -3.03
N ALA A 197 14.38 6.94 -4.00
CA ALA A 197 14.08 8.35 -3.82
C ALA A 197 12.59 8.58 -3.49
N ALA A 198 11.68 7.92 -4.22
CA ALA A 198 10.24 8.00 -3.98
C ALA A 198 9.85 7.41 -2.61
N ASN A 199 10.47 6.29 -2.21
CA ASN A 199 10.26 5.69 -0.90
C ASN A 199 10.77 6.60 0.24
N MET A 200 11.92 7.24 0.05
CA MET A 200 12.47 8.18 1.03
C MET A 200 11.59 9.43 1.18
N ASP A 201 11.13 9.99 0.07
CA ASP A 201 10.20 11.12 0.05
C ASP A 201 8.88 10.77 0.78
N MET A 202 8.31 9.60 0.46
CA MET A 202 7.13 9.08 1.14
C MET A 202 7.34 8.91 2.65
N ALA A 203 8.48 8.37 3.08
CA ALA A 203 8.81 8.19 4.49
C ALA A 203 8.93 9.54 5.23
N LEU A 204 9.56 10.53 4.61
CA LEU A 204 9.69 11.88 5.18
C LEU A 204 8.34 12.57 5.34
N SER A 205 7.49 12.53 4.31
CA SER A 205 6.16 13.13 4.34
C SER A 205 5.22 12.45 5.33
N LEU A 206 5.29 11.12 5.47
CA LEU A 206 4.58 10.41 6.53
C LEU A 206 5.10 10.79 7.93
N SER A 207 6.42 10.86 8.12
CA SER A 207 7.01 11.24 9.42
C SER A 207 6.53 12.61 9.87
N LYS A 208 6.55 13.62 8.98
CA LYS A 208 6.03 14.97 9.27
C LYS A 208 4.56 14.95 9.67
N THR A 209 3.75 14.16 8.95
CA THR A 209 2.32 14.02 9.25
C THR A 209 2.09 13.38 10.63
N PHE A 210 2.86 12.35 10.96
CA PHE A 210 2.78 11.71 12.28
C PHE A 210 3.21 12.64 13.42
N GLU A 211 4.26 13.44 13.23
CA GLU A 211 4.68 14.43 14.22
C GLU A 211 3.60 15.48 14.47
N ALA A 212 2.99 16.01 13.41
CA ALA A 212 1.88 16.95 13.53
C ALA A 212 0.68 16.33 14.26
N LEU A 213 0.29 15.10 13.90
CA LEU A 213 -0.79 14.38 14.59
C LEU A 213 -0.47 14.08 16.05
N ARG A 214 0.79 13.77 16.37
CA ARG A 214 1.23 13.57 17.75
C ARG A 214 1.10 14.85 18.56
N ALA A 215 1.57 15.98 18.04
CA ALA A 215 1.41 17.27 18.69
C ALA A 215 -0.07 17.65 18.89
N VAL A 216 -0.92 17.39 17.89
CA VAL A 216 -2.38 17.55 18.02
C VAL A 216 -2.96 16.66 19.11
N SER A 217 -2.51 15.41 19.20
CA SER A 217 -2.94 14.47 20.26
C SER A 217 -2.49 14.90 21.66
N ASP A 218 -1.35 15.59 21.76
CA ASP A 218 -0.85 16.19 23.00
C ASP A 218 -1.55 17.53 23.33
N GLY A 219 -2.49 17.96 22.50
CA GLY A 219 -3.31 19.17 22.69
C GLY A 219 -2.74 20.44 22.05
N ASP A 220 -1.60 20.33 21.35
CA ASP A 220 -1.08 21.44 20.55
C ASP A 220 -1.82 21.53 19.21
N LEU A 221 -2.94 22.25 19.24
CA LEU A 221 -3.70 22.57 18.05
C LEU A 221 -3.09 23.72 17.25
N THR A 222 -1.90 24.25 17.55
CA THR A 222 -1.28 25.33 16.74
C THR A 222 -0.60 24.82 15.47
N GLN A 223 -0.40 23.51 15.39
CA GLN A 223 0.21 22.83 14.25
C GLN A 223 -0.52 23.08 12.93
N THR A 224 0.23 23.08 11.84
CA THR A 224 -0.30 23.18 10.47
C THR A 224 0.66 22.43 9.55
N LEU A 225 0.10 21.54 8.74
CA LEU A 225 0.84 20.82 7.70
C LEU A 225 0.80 21.64 6.41
N GLU A 226 1.96 21.95 5.85
CA GLU A 226 2.04 22.50 4.50
C GLU A 226 1.72 21.40 3.48
N PRO A 227 0.74 21.59 2.58
CA PRO A 227 0.43 20.61 1.56
C PRO A 227 1.61 20.43 0.60
N ASP A 228 2.10 19.20 0.49
CA ASP A 228 3.11 18.87 -0.50
C ASP A 228 2.48 18.79 -1.90
N SER A 229 2.94 19.62 -2.82
CA SER A 229 2.42 19.69 -4.20
C SER A 229 2.95 18.58 -5.11
N SER A 230 3.96 17.83 -4.67
CA SER A 230 4.57 16.75 -5.46
C SER A 230 3.67 15.51 -5.55
N ASN A 231 2.78 15.30 -4.57
CA ASN A 231 1.97 14.10 -4.46
C ASN A 231 0.56 14.44 -3.97
N GLU A 232 -0.44 14.22 -4.83
CA GLU A 232 -1.85 14.50 -4.56
C GLU A 232 -2.38 13.81 -3.29
N LEU A 233 -1.88 12.60 -2.97
CA LEU A 233 -2.29 11.89 -1.77
C LEU A 233 -1.80 12.60 -0.50
N PHE A 234 -0.56 13.08 -0.50
CA PHE A 234 -0.01 13.83 0.63
C PHE A 234 -0.64 15.22 0.78
N MET A 235 -0.95 15.88 -0.34
CA MET A 235 -1.72 17.12 -0.34
C MET A 235 -3.09 16.92 0.36
N LYS A 236 -3.85 15.90 -0.06
CA LYS A 236 -5.16 15.58 0.55
C LYS A 236 -5.04 15.18 2.02
N LEU A 237 -3.99 14.43 2.37
CA LEU A 237 -3.73 14.06 3.76
C LEU A 237 -3.50 15.29 4.63
N ALA A 238 -2.65 16.22 4.19
CA ALA A 238 -2.40 17.49 4.88
C ALA A 238 -3.69 18.32 5.03
N GLU A 239 -4.50 18.43 3.97
CA GLU A 239 -5.80 19.13 4.01
C GLU A 239 -6.75 18.53 5.05
N VAL A 240 -6.89 17.19 5.07
CA VAL A 240 -7.78 16.50 6.03
C VAL A 240 -7.30 16.69 7.47
N VAL A 241 -5.98 16.61 7.71
CA VAL A 241 -5.43 16.85 9.05
C VAL A 241 -5.65 18.30 9.47
N ASN A 242 -5.36 19.28 8.62
CA ASN A 242 -5.60 20.69 8.91
C ASN A 242 -7.08 21.00 9.16
N PHE A 243 -7.99 20.40 8.38
CA PHE A 243 -9.43 20.52 8.60
C PHE A 243 -9.85 19.93 9.95
N THR A 244 -9.24 18.83 10.37
CA THR A 244 -9.47 18.22 11.68
C THR A 244 -9.00 19.14 12.81
N ILE A 245 -7.80 19.73 12.68
CA ILE A 245 -7.27 20.70 13.64
C ILE A 245 -8.21 21.90 13.78
N GLU A 246 -8.69 22.44 12.66
CA GLU A 246 -9.58 23.60 12.66
C GLU A 246 -10.94 23.29 13.32
N ASN A 247 -11.50 22.12 13.06
CA ASN A 247 -12.73 21.69 13.74
C ASN A 247 -12.55 21.54 15.25
N LEU A 248 -11.40 21.01 15.69
CA LEU A 248 -11.07 20.91 17.12
C LEU A 248 -10.92 22.29 17.76
N ARG A 249 -10.21 23.23 17.10
CA ARG A 249 -10.12 24.63 17.55
C ARG A 249 -11.50 25.27 17.67
N GLY A 250 -12.36 25.08 16.66
CA GLY A 250 -13.74 25.57 16.67
C GLY A 250 -14.58 25.00 17.81
N LEU A 251 -14.40 23.71 18.15
CA LEU A 251 -15.08 23.08 19.28
C LEU A 251 -14.62 23.66 20.63
N ILE A 252 -13.30 23.88 20.81
CA ILE A 252 -12.75 24.50 22.02
C ILE A 252 -13.23 25.95 22.15
N SER A 253 -13.30 26.71 21.05
CA SER A 253 -13.84 28.06 21.04
C SER A 253 -15.30 28.10 21.52
N LYS A 254 -16.15 27.23 20.95
CA LYS A 254 -17.56 27.09 21.40
C LYS A 254 -17.68 26.67 22.86
N MET A 255 -16.77 25.83 23.35
CA MET A 255 -16.74 25.45 24.77
C MET A 255 -16.37 26.64 25.66
N ASN A 256 -15.40 27.47 25.27
CA ASN A 256 -15.05 28.69 25.99
C ASN A 256 -16.20 29.72 26.01
N ASP A 257 -16.94 29.84 24.91
CA ASP A 257 -18.15 30.67 24.85
C ASP A 257 -19.22 30.16 25.82
N ALA A 258 -19.44 28.84 25.84
CA ALA A 258 -20.37 28.20 26.78
C ALA A 258 -19.95 28.42 28.24
N ILE A 259 -18.66 28.29 28.57
CA ILE A 259 -18.12 28.59 29.91
C ILE A 259 -18.36 30.05 30.27
N THR A 260 -18.17 30.97 29.32
CA THR A 260 -18.42 32.41 29.54
C THR A 260 -19.90 32.69 29.80
N HIS A 261 -20.81 32.02 29.09
CA HIS A 261 -22.24 32.08 29.34
C HIS A 261 -22.61 31.53 30.72
N ILE A 262 -22.04 30.39 31.13
CA ILE A 262 -22.25 29.81 32.47
C ILE A 262 -21.76 30.77 33.57
N ARG A 263 -20.59 31.41 33.37
CA ARG A 263 -20.06 32.41 34.32
C ARG A 263 -21.01 33.59 34.49
N ARG A 264 -21.55 34.13 33.38
CA ARG A 264 -22.55 35.22 33.43
C ARG A 264 -23.84 34.76 34.14
N PHE A 265 -24.39 33.62 33.73
CA PHE A 265 -25.59 33.05 34.34
C PHE A 265 -25.43 32.84 35.84
N THR A 266 -24.26 32.36 36.28
CA THR A 266 -23.97 32.16 37.72
C THR A 266 -23.97 33.50 38.47
N GLY A 267 -23.43 34.56 37.87
CA GLY A 267 -23.47 35.92 38.45
C GLY A 267 -24.90 36.45 38.57
N ASP A 268 -25.69 36.35 37.51
CA ASP A 268 -27.09 36.79 37.52
C ASP A 268 -27.94 35.99 38.52
N PHE A 269 -27.67 34.68 38.62
CA PHE A 269 -28.32 33.79 39.58
C PHE A 269 -28.00 34.18 41.03
N GLN A 270 -26.76 34.55 41.34
CA GLN A 270 -26.38 35.06 42.66
C GLN A 270 -27.10 36.37 43.01
N ILE A 271 -27.19 37.31 42.05
CA ILE A 271 -27.93 38.57 42.24
C ILE A 271 -29.41 38.29 42.51
N THR A 272 -30.03 37.43 41.70
CA THR A 272 -31.43 37.03 41.85
C THR A 272 -31.69 36.35 43.19
N THR A 273 -30.78 35.46 43.61
CA THR A 273 -30.86 34.77 44.91
C THR A 273 -30.80 35.77 46.08
N GLU A 274 -29.92 36.77 46.00
CA GLU A 274 -29.85 37.83 47.02
C GLU A 274 -31.11 38.70 47.04
N GLN A 275 -31.69 39.00 45.87
CA GLN A 275 -32.98 39.70 45.79
C GLN A 275 -34.12 38.91 46.42
N VAL A 276 -34.21 37.60 46.13
CA VAL A 276 -35.20 36.71 46.76
C VAL A 276 -34.99 36.65 48.27
N ARG A 277 -33.74 36.56 48.75
CA ARG A 277 -33.42 36.58 50.18
C ARG A 277 -33.90 37.88 50.86
N ARG A 278 -33.69 39.02 50.21
CA ARG A 278 -34.18 40.33 50.71
C ARG A 278 -35.69 40.40 50.72
N GLY A 279 -36.35 39.96 49.65
CA GLY A 279 -37.82 39.91 49.58
C GLY A 279 -38.42 39.01 50.66
N ALA A 280 -37.85 37.82 50.88
CA ALA A 280 -38.26 36.92 51.95
C ALA A 280 -38.11 37.58 53.34
N SER A 281 -37.03 38.33 53.57
CA SER A 281 -36.83 39.09 54.82
C SER A 281 -37.90 40.17 55.02
N GLN A 282 -38.25 40.91 53.96
CA GLN A 282 -39.30 41.94 54.02
C GLN A 282 -40.70 41.34 54.26
N ILE A 283 -40.98 40.17 53.67
CA ILE A 283 -42.21 39.43 53.92
C ILE A 283 -42.26 39.00 55.39
N ALA A 284 -41.18 38.46 55.93
CA ALA A 284 -41.11 38.07 57.34
C ALA A 284 -41.37 39.26 58.28
N GLU A 285 -40.81 40.43 57.98
CA GLU A 285 -41.05 41.68 58.71
C GLU A 285 -42.52 42.12 58.61
N SER A 286 -43.11 42.11 57.41
CA SER A 286 -44.52 42.46 57.20
C SER A 286 -45.47 41.52 57.94
N VAL A 287 -45.17 40.22 57.98
CA VAL A 287 -45.93 39.22 58.74
C VAL A 287 -45.82 39.48 60.24
N HIS A 288 -44.64 39.89 60.73
CA HIS A 288 -44.45 40.26 62.13
C HIS A 288 -45.27 41.50 62.53
N ASP A 289 -45.27 42.53 61.69
CA ASP A 289 -46.08 43.73 61.91
C ASP A 289 -47.58 43.44 61.84
N MET A 290 -48.00 42.57 60.92
CA MET A 290 -49.39 42.12 60.82
C MET A 290 -49.84 41.36 62.07
N ALA A 291 -48.97 40.51 62.64
CA ALA A 291 -49.25 39.82 63.90
C ALA A 291 -49.43 40.81 65.07
N LYS A 292 -48.54 41.80 65.20
CA LYS A 292 -48.69 42.88 66.19
C LYS A 292 -49.97 43.69 65.98
N GLY A 293 -50.30 44.03 64.73
CA GLY A 293 -51.52 44.74 64.39
C GLY A 293 -52.78 43.94 64.75
N SER A 294 -52.77 42.64 64.50
CA SER A 294 -53.86 41.72 64.86
C SER A 294 -54.01 41.58 66.38
N GLU A 295 -52.91 41.53 67.15
CA GLU A 295 -52.95 41.57 68.62
C GLU A 295 -53.57 42.88 69.15
N ALA A 296 -53.14 44.03 68.60
CA ALA A 296 -53.68 45.34 68.97
C ALA A 296 -55.17 45.47 68.63
N GLN A 297 -55.59 44.97 67.47
CA GLN A 297 -56.98 44.94 67.06
C GLN A 297 -57.82 44.03 67.98
N ASN A 298 -57.31 42.84 68.33
CA ASN A 298 -57.98 41.94 69.26
C ASN A 298 -58.16 42.57 70.64
N SER A 299 -57.14 43.25 71.17
CA SER A 299 -57.26 43.99 72.43
C SER A 299 -58.30 45.11 72.36
N SER A 300 -58.39 45.81 71.21
CA SER A 300 -59.38 46.87 71.01
C SER A 300 -60.80 46.31 70.93
N VAL A 301 -60.99 45.18 70.23
CA VAL A 301 -62.28 44.47 70.17
C VAL A 301 -62.72 44.01 71.56
N GLN A 302 -61.81 43.48 72.38
CA GLN A 302 -62.10 43.12 73.78
C GLN A 302 -62.52 44.35 74.60
N ALA A 303 -61.83 45.49 74.44
CA ALA A 303 -62.20 46.73 75.11
C ALA A 303 -63.58 47.25 74.66
N THR A 304 -63.88 47.21 73.36
CA THR A 304 -65.20 47.57 72.82
C THR A 304 -66.29 46.63 73.36
N SER A 305 -66.03 45.32 73.42
CA SER A 305 -66.97 44.36 74.01
C SER A 305 -67.28 44.69 75.47
N ALA A 306 -66.26 45.04 76.27
CA ALA A 306 -66.46 45.44 77.66
C ALA A 306 -67.28 46.73 77.79
N VAL A 307 -67.07 47.70 76.88
CA VAL A 307 -67.88 48.92 76.83
C VAL A 307 -69.33 48.63 76.42
N LEU A 308 -69.54 47.73 75.45
CA LEU A 308 -70.88 47.30 75.05
C LEU A 308 -71.60 46.59 76.19
N ASP A 309 -70.93 45.72 76.95
CA ASP A 309 -71.50 45.09 78.16
C ASP A 309 -71.91 46.13 79.20
N SER A 310 -71.07 47.15 79.43
CA SER A 310 -71.42 48.26 80.32
C SER A 310 -72.61 49.06 79.79
N LEU A 311 -72.68 49.30 78.48
CA LEU A 311 -73.76 50.05 77.86
C LEU A 311 -75.09 49.28 77.94
N LEU A 312 -75.08 47.95 77.74
CA LEU A 312 -76.24 47.09 77.94
C LEU A 312 -76.74 47.15 79.40
N LYS A 313 -75.83 47.12 80.39
CA LYS A 313 -76.20 47.32 81.79
C LYS A 313 -76.85 48.68 82.03
N THR A 314 -76.32 49.74 81.43
CA THR A 314 -76.92 51.08 81.56
C THR A 314 -78.29 51.14 80.88
N ILE A 315 -78.48 50.50 79.72
CA ILE A 315 -79.79 50.41 79.06
C ILE A 315 -80.78 49.66 79.94
N ASP A 316 -80.38 48.55 80.56
CA ASP A 316 -81.22 47.79 81.49
C ASP A 316 -81.62 48.64 82.70
N GLN A 317 -80.68 49.39 83.27
CA GLN A 317 -80.95 50.36 84.33
C GLN A 317 -81.90 51.48 83.89
N ILE A 318 -81.74 52.02 82.69
CA ILE A 318 -82.64 53.04 82.13
C ILE A 318 -84.04 52.46 81.93
N ALA A 319 -84.15 51.25 81.37
CA ALA A 319 -85.43 50.57 81.16
C ALA A 319 -86.14 50.34 82.50
N LYS A 320 -85.41 49.87 83.52
CA LYS A 320 -85.93 49.71 84.89
C LYS A 320 -86.36 51.05 85.49
N GLY A 321 -85.54 52.09 85.38
CA GLY A 321 -85.87 53.44 85.87
C GLY A 321 -87.08 54.06 85.16
N ALA A 322 -87.22 53.84 83.84
CA ALA A 322 -88.39 54.27 83.07
C ALA A 322 -89.65 53.50 83.50
N GLN A 323 -89.53 52.20 83.82
CA GLN A 323 -90.63 51.39 84.36
C GLN A 323 -91.06 51.90 85.75
N GLU A 324 -90.10 52.19 86.63
CA GLU A 324 -90.35 52.80 87.95
C GLU A 324 -91.01 54.18 87.81
N GLN A 325 -90.56 55.00 86.86
CA GLN A 325 -91.15 56.31 86.56
C GLN A 325 -92.58 56.17 86.03
N ALA A 326 -92.83 55.25 85.09
CA ALA A 326 -94.18 54.99 84.57
C ALA A 326 -95.13 54.56 85.70
N GLN A 327 -94.67 53.69 86.61
CA GLN A 327 -95.43 53.30 87.79
C GLN A 327 -95.70 54.49 88.72
N GLY A 328 -94.71 55.35 88.95
CA GLY A 328 -94.87 56.57 89.74
C GLY A 328 -95.86 57.57 89.11
N VAL A 329 -95.85 57.72 87.78
CA VAL A 329 -96.83 58.53 87.05
C VAL A 329 -98.23 57.94 87.16
N GLU A 330 -98.39 56.62 87.03
CA GLU A 330 -99.67 55.94 87.22
C GLU A 330 -100.20 56.13 88.65
N GLN A 331 -99.36 55.96 89.66
CA GLN A 331 -99.72 56.27 91.05
C GLN A 331 -100.13 57.73 91.23
N THR A 332 -99.39 58.67 90.63
CA THR A 332 -99.72 60.10 90.67
C THR A 332 -101.04 60.39 89.98
N SER A 333 -101.29 59.76 88.83
CA SER A 333 -102.56 59.85 88.09
C SER A 333 -103.72 59.38 88.96
N GLN A 334 -103.57 58.26 89.67
CA GLN A 334 -104.57 57.77 90.63
C GLN A 334 -104.81 58.76 91.77
N ILE A 335 -103.76 59.39 92.30
CA ILE A 335 -103.88 60.44 93.33
C ILE A 335 -104.64 61.65 92.77
N VAL A 336 -104.28 62.14 91.58
CA VAL A 336 -104.94 63.28 90.93
C VAL A 336 -106.39 62.99 90.61
N ASN A 337 -106.72 61.79 90.10
CA ASN A 337 -108.10 61.37 89.86
C ASN A 337 -108.89 61.26 91.18
N GLY A 338 -108.28 60.74 92.24
CA GLY A 338 -108.86 60.76 93.59
C GLY A 338 -109.11 62.18 94.10
N MET A 339 -108.17 63.10 93.89
CA MET A 339 -108.34 64.52 94.22
C MET A 339 -109.45 65.15 93.38
N SER A 340 -109.54 64.87 92.08
CA SER A 340 -110.59 65.39 91.20
C SER A 340 -111.97 64.89 91.64
N ALA A 341 -112.11 63.60 91.97
CA ALA A 341 -113.35 63.06 92.53
C ALA A 341 -113.72 63.72 93.86
N THR A 342 -112.73 64.09 94.68
CA THR A 342 -112.96 64.86 95.92
C THR A 342 -113.42 66.28 95.63
N ILE A 343 -112.79 66.95 94.66
CA ILE A 343 -113.11 68.32 94.25
C ILE A 343 -114.51 68.36 93.61
N GLU A 344 -114.82 67.43 92.71
CA GLU A 344 -116.13 67.30 92.08
C GLU A 344 -117.19 66.93 93.13
N GLY A 345 -116.87 66.04 94.07
CA GLY A 345 -117.65 65.80 95.27
C GLY A 345 -117.93 67.09 96.05
N THR A 346 -116.93 67.95 96.25
CA THR A 346 -117.13 69.27 96.90
C THR A 346 -117.89 70.29 96.05
N VAL A 347 -117.82 70.23 94.71
CA VAL A 347 -118.61 71.10 93.83
C VAL A 347 -120.08 70.67 93.85
N VAL A 348 -120.36 69.36 93.84
CA VAL A 348 -121.72 68.83 94.08
C VAL A 348 -122.19 69.20 95.49
N MET A 349 -121.30 69.18 96.50
CA MET A 349 -121.63 69.68 97.86
C MET A 349 -121.96 71.18 97.90
N SER A 350 -121.36 72.01 97.04
CA SER A 350 -121.68 73.44 96.97
C SER A 350 -123.06 73.74 96.37
N LYS A 351 -123.69 72.76 95.71
CA LYS A 351 -125.05 72.88 95.16
C LYS A 351 -126.16 72.26 96.02
N GLY A 352 -125.82 71.78 97.22
CA GLY A 352 -126.80 71.45 98.26
C GLY A 352 -127.04 69.96 98.42
N GLU A 353 -126.29 69.35 99.35
CA GLU A 353 -126.70 68.31 100.31
C GLU A 353 -125.44 67.79 101.04
N ARG A 354 -125.43 67.82 102.37
CA ARG A 354 -124.30 67.38 103.21
C ARG A 354 -124.33 65.86 103.41
N SER A 355 -123.51 65.11 102.66
CA SER A 355 -123.13 63.72 102.97
C SER A 355 -121.60 63.52 103.03
N THR A 356 -121.06 63.14 104.19
CA THR A 356 -119.61 62.94 104.44
C THR A 356 -119.03 61.63 103.90
N GLU A 357 -119.83 60.78 103.25
CA GLU A 357 -119.37 59.48 102.73
C GLU A 357 -118.25 59.54 101.66
N PRO A 358 -118.26 60.49 100.69
CA PRO A 358 -117.22 60.56 99.67
C PRO A 358 -115.82 60.82 100.24
N PHE A 359 -115.73 61.62 101.31
CA PHE A 359 -114.47 61.93 101.98
C PHE A 359 -113.88 60.72 102.71
N VAL A 360 -114.71 59.84 103.25
CA VAL A 360 -114.24 58.61 103.91
C VAL A 360 -113.71 57.63 102.86
N ALA A 361 -114.40 57.48 101.73
CA ALA A 361 -113.95 56.63 100.63
C ALA A 361 -112.61 57.10 100.03
N VAL A 362 -112.45 58.41 99.81
CA VAL A 362 -111.19 59.01 99.33
C VAL A 362 -110.09 58.85 100.37
N ARG A 363 -110.35 59.15 101.65
CA ARG A 363 -109.36 58.97 102.72
C ARG A 363 -108.89 57.53 102.80
N ASP A 364 -109.79 56.57 102.69
CA ASP A 364 -109.46 55.15 102.74
C ASP A 364 -108.73 54.68 101.46
N ALA A 365 -109.05 55.25 100.29
CA ALA A 365 -108.31 55.02 99.05
C ALA A 365 -106.88 55.58 99.11
N ILE A 366 -106.71 56.82 99.59
CA ILE A 366 -105.40 57.46 99.82
C ILE A 366 -104.60 56.66 100.86
N ARG A 367 -105.24 56.19 101.93
CA ARG A 367 -104.59 55.39 102.96
C ARG A 367 -104.11 54.04 102.42
N ARG A 368 -104.88 53.39 101.53
CA ARG A 368 -104.46 52.15 100.86
C ARG A 368 -103.30 52.37 99.89
N LEU A 369 -103.29 53.49 99.16
CA LEU A 369 -102.18 53.86 98.26
C LEU A 369 -100.88 54.17 99.01
N LEU A 370 -100.96 54.85 100.15
CA LEU A 370 -99.79 55.13 101.01
C LEU A 370 -99.27 53.91 101.79
N MET A 371 -100.07 52.83 101.89
CA MET A 371 -99.67 51.58 102.53
C MET A 371 -99.20 50.52 101.53
N ALA A 372 -99.19 50.81 100.22
CA ALA A 372 -98.58 49.94 99.24
C ALA A 372 -97.06 49.91 99.50
N PRO A 373 -96.46 48.74 99.75
CA PRO A 373 -95.03 48.66 100.05
C PRO A 373 -94.25 49.17 98.83
N THR A 374 -93.52 50.26 98.99
CA THR A 374 -92.42 50.60 98.09
C THR A 374 -91.38 49.50 98.27
N CYS A 375 -91.46 48.47 97.41
CA CYS A 375 -90.43 47.44 97.34
C CYS A 375 -89.12 48.13 97.00
N SER A 376 -88.30 48.26 98.03
CA SER A 376 -86.91 48.62 97.99
C SER A 376 -86.19 47.73 96.97
N SER A 377 -85.48 48.36 96.05
CA SER A 377 -84.38 47.79 95.29
C SER A 377 -83.37 47.17 96.26
N GLY A 378 -83.41 45.84 96.34
CA GLY A 378 -82.39 45.02 96.98
C GLY A 378 -81.30 44.63 95.97
N ASP A 379 -80.08 44.86 96.42
CA ASP A 379 -78.76 44.64 95.86
C ASP A 379 -78.41 43.28 95.23
N ASP A 380 -77.31 43.36 94.47
CA ASP A 380 -76.21 42.40 94.30
C ASP A 380 -76.36 41.09 93.53
N ALA A 381 -75.70 41.07 92.36
CA ALA A 381 -74.92 39.92 91.91
C ALA A 381 -73.77 40.36 90.99
N GLN A 382 -72.54 40.34 91.53
CA GLN A 382 -71.29 40.30 90.76
C GLN A 382 -71.23 39.03 89.89
N PRO A 383 -70.66 39.07 88.68
CA PRO A 383 -70.00 37.93 88.09
C PRO A 383 -68.50 38.02 88.40
N THR A 384 -68.01 37.08 89.20
CA THR A 384 -66.58 36.75 89.24
C THR A 384 -66.15 36.15 87.90
N LYS A 385 -64.93 36.54 87.48
CA LYS A 385 -64.19 36.08 86.30
C LYS A 385 -64.07 34.57 86.19
#